data_AF-A0AAP5EMC5-F1
#
_entry.id   AF-A0AAP5EMC5-F1
#
_cell.length_a   1.000
_cell.length_b   1.000
_cell.length_c   1.000
_cell.angle_alpha   90.00
_cell.angle_beta   90.00
_cell.angle_gamma   90.00
#
_symmetry.space_group_name_H-M   'P 1'
#
loop_
_entity.id
_entity.type
_entity.pdbx_description
1 polymer ?
#
loop_
_entity_poly.entity_id
_entity_poly.type
_entity_poly.pdbx_seq_one_letter_code
_entity_poly.pdbx_strand_id
1 'polypeptide(L)'
;YKSTVLSAFQDVADSLAALDNDAQSLASTERAAQAARAAFDETASRARLGSLPSTAQHASEQRFLNAQLGAVRAGSQRMTDTAALFQAMGELPSAQQHVTSKE
;
A
#
# COMPACT_ATOMS: atom_id res chain seq x y z
N TYR A 1 27.90 16.25 -14.77
CA TYR A 1 27.78 14.96 -15.48
C TYR A 1 27.89 13.75 -14.57
N LYS A 2 29.06 13.40 -13.99
CA LYS A 2 29.19 12.21 -13.12
C LYS A 2 28.23 12.22 -11.91
N SER A 3 28.08 13.36 -11.23
CA SER A 3 27.15 13.50 -10.11
C SER A 3 25.69 13.28 -10.51
N THR A 4 25.27 13.85 -11.64
CA THR A 4 23.90 13.75 -12.16
C THR A 4 23.50 12.31 -12.49
N VAL A 5 24.43 11.55 -13.08
CA VAL A 5 24.20 10.14 -13.39
C VAL A 5 24.08 9.30 -12.11
N LEU A 6 24.93 9.58 -11.11
CA LEU A 6 24.87 8.88 -9.83
C LEU A 6 23.56 9.15 -9.09
N SER A 7 23.09 10.41 -9.09
CA SER A 7 21.79 10.77 -8.52
C SER A 7 20.64 10.04 -9.21
N ALA A 8 20.62 9.98 -10.54
CA ALA A 8 19.57 9.26 -11.27
C ALA A 8 19.52 7.75 -10.94
N PHE A 9 20.68 7.11 -10.74
CA PHE A 9 20.72 5.71 -10.30
C PHE A 9 20.21 5.52 -8.86
N GLN A 10 20.50 6.47 -7.97
CA GLN A 10 19.98 6.47 -6.60
C GLN A 10 18.44 6.57 -6.60
N ASP A 11 17.89 7.50 -7.37
CA ASP A 11 16.43 7.73 -7.45
C ASP A 11 15.67 6.48 -7.94
N VAL A 12 16.25 5.75 -8.91
CA VAL A 12 15.69 4.48 -9.38
C VAL A 12 15.79 3.39 -8.32
N ALA A 13 16.92 3.28 -7.62
CA ALA A 13 17.10 2.30 -6.56
C ALA A 13 16.10 2.53 -5.40
N ASP A 14 15.91 3.79 -5.02
CA ASP A 14 14.97 4.19 -3.98
C ASP A 14 13.52 3.88 -4.40
N SER A 15 13.18 4.13 -5.68
CA SER A 15 11.85 3.80 -6.24
C SER A 15 11.58 2.30 -6.27
N LEU A 16 12.57 1.48 -6.65
CA LEU A 16 12.44 0.02 -6.63
C LEU A 16 12.30 -0.53 -5.20
N ALA A 17 13.04 0.04 -4.25
CA ALA A 17 12.92 -0.33 -2.84
C ALA A 17 11.53 0.02 -2.26
N ALA A 18 10.98 1.19 -2.63
CA ALA A 18 9.62 1.58 -2.26
C ALA A 18 8.58 0.58 -2.80
N LEU A 19 8.65 0.23 -4.09
CA LEU A 19 7.73 -0.73 -4.72
C LEU A 19 7.77 -2.12 -4.08
N ASP A 20 8.94 -2.59 -3.65
CA ASP A 20 9.06 -3.85 -2.93
C ASP A 20 8.38 -3.76 -1.55
N ASN A 21 8.58 -2.64 -0.83
CA ASN A 21 7.89 -2.39 0.43
C ASN A 21 6.36 -2.37 0.25
N ASP A 22 5.86 -1.70 -0.78
CA ASP A 22 4.42 -1.63 -1.09
C ASP A 22 3.85 -3.01 -1.41
N ALA A 23 4.60 -3.85 -2.13
CA ALA A 23 4.21 -5.23 -2.41
C ALA A 23 4.11 -6.07 -1.12
N GLN A 24 5.07 -5.93 -0.20
CA GLN A 24 5.03 -6.60 1.10
C GLN A 24 3.86 -6.09 1.97
N SER A 25 3.63 -4.78 1.96
CA SER A 25 2.49 -4.14 2.65
C SER A 25 1.16 -4.65 2.12
N LEU A 26 0.98 -4.69 0.79
CA LEU A 26 -0.20 -5.24 0.13
C LEU A 26 -0.44 -6.70 0.57
N ALA A 27 0.57 -7.57 0.45
CA ALA A 27 0.45 -8.97 0.87
C ALA A 27 0.12 -9.14 2.36
N SER A 28 0.58 -8.23 3.22
CA SER A 28 0.22 -8.19 4.64
C SER A 28 -1.25 -7.81 4.84
N THR A 29 -1.71 -6.75 4.17
CA THR A 29 -3.11 -6.28 4.27
C THR A 29 -4.12 -7.29 3.72
N GLU A 30 -3.78 -7.99 2.63
CA GLU A 30 -4.60 -9.06 2.08
C GLU A 30 -4.74 -10.24 3.05
N ARG A 31 -3.63 -10.68 3.66
CA ARG A 31 -3.67 -11.72 4.69
C ARG A 31 -4.49 -11.29 5.90
N ALA A 32 -4.38 -10.03 6.33
CA ALA A 32 -5.19 -9.48 7.41
C ALA A 32 -6.69 -9.48 7.04
N ALA A 33 -7.05 -9.11 5.81
CA ALA A 33 -8.43 -9.15 5.33
C ALA A 33 -9.00 -10.57 5.29
N GLN A 34 -8.21 -11.55 4.85
CA GLN A 34 -8.59 -12.97 4.87
C GLN A 34 -8.79 -13.49 6.29
N ALA A 35 -7.88 -13.18 7.21
CA ALA A 35 -8.00 -13.55 8.62
C ALA A 35 -9.24 -12.92 9.27
N ALA A 36 -9.49 -11.63 9.00
CA ALA A 36 -10.67 -10.94 9.51
C ALA A 36 -11.97 -11.53 8.93
N ARG A 37 -11.95 -12.01 7.68
CA ARG A 37 -13.09 -12.72 7.08
C ARG A 37 -13.39 -14.02 7.82
N ALA A 38 -12.37 -14.86 8.03
CA ALA A 38 -12.52 -16.11 8.77
C ALA A 38 -13.07 -15.88 10.19
N ALA A 39 -12.57 -14.85 10.88
CA ALA A 39 -13.05 -14.47 12.21
C ALA A 39 -14.52 -14.00 12.19
N PHE A 40 -14.93 -13.24 11.17
CA PHE A 40 -16.34 -12.85 10.99
C PHE A 40 -17.23 -14.07 10.74
N ASP A 41 -16.84 -14.97 9.83
CA ASP A 41 -17.62 -16.16 9.50
C ASP A 41 -17.81 -17.06 10.72
N GLU A 42 -16.77 -17.24 11.55
CA GLU A 42 -16.85 -17.94 12.82
C GLU A 42 -17.78 -17.24 13.82
N THR A 43 -17.61 -15.93 14.00
CA THR A 43 -18.43 -15.14 14.94
C THR A 43 -19.90 -15.16 14.54
N ALA A 44 -20.20 -15.03 13.25
CA ALA A 44 -21.55 -15.12 12.70
C ALA A 44 -22.15 -16.51 12.92
N SER A 45 -21.36 -17.58 12.78
CA SER A 45 -21.80 -18.94 13.08
C SER A 45 -22.18 -19.09 14.55
N ARG A 46 -21.31 -18.65 15.47
CA ARG A 46 -21.56 -18.69 16.92
C ARG A 46 -22.76 -17.83 17.32
N ALA A 47 -22.96 -16.68 16.68
CA ALA A 47 -24.12 -15.82 16.92
C ALA A 47 -25.44 -16.49 16.47
N ARG A 48 -25.45 -17.15 15.30
CA ARG A 48 -26.63 -17.92 14.83
C ARG A 48 -27.00 -19.07 15.76
N LEU A 49 -26.01 -19.65 16.44
CA LEU A 49 -26.20 -20.68 17.47
C LEU A 49 -26.57 -20.10 18.85
N GLY A 50 -26.71 -18.78 18.98
CA GLY A 50 -27.02 -18.10 20.24
C GLY A 50 -25.86 -18.05 21.24
N SER A 51 -24.66 -18.48 20.85
CA SER A 51 -23.47 -18.50 21.72
C SER A 51 -22.78 -17.13 21.85
N LEU A 52 -23.09 -16.19 20.96
CA LEU A 52 -22.60 -14.81 20.99
C LEU A 52 -23.74 -13.82 20.73
N PRO A 53 -23.69 -12.61 21.31
CA PRO A 53 -24.66 -11.57 21.01
C PRO A 53 -24.48 -11.05 19.57
N SER A 54 -25.55 -10.53 18.97
CA SER A 54 -25.52 -9.94 17.61
C SER A 54 -24.53 -8.76 17.49
N THR A 55 -24.29 -8.04 18.58
CA THR A 55 -23.29 -6.97 18.63
C THR A 55 -21.87 -7.48 18.39
N ALA A 56 -21.54 -8.69 18.81
CA ALA A 56 -20.25 -9.31 18.53
C ALA A 56 -20.10 -9.62 17.03
N GLN A 57 -21.17 -10.10 16.39
CA GLN A 57 -21.20 -10.31 14.93
C GLN A 57 -20.96 -8.99 14.18
N HIS A 58 -21.71 -7.93 14.48
CA HIS A 58 -21.53 -6.63 13.83
C HIS A 58 -20.13 -6.04 14.04
N ALA A 59 -19.55 -6.18 15.25
CA ALA A 59 -18.19 -5.74 15.52
C ALA A 59 -17.16 -6.51 14.69
N SER A 60 -17.33 -7.84 14.53
CA SER A 60 -16.45 -8.65 13.68
C SER A 60 -16.61 -8.31 12.18
N GLU A 61 -17.83 -8.00 11.74
CA GLU A 61 -18.12 -7.56 10.37
C GLU A 61 -17.44 -6.23 10.06
N GLN A 62 -17.56 -5.24 10.95
CA GLN A 62 -16.92 -3.95 10.79
C GLN A 62 -15.38 -4.09 10.71
N ARG A 63 -14.78 -4.99 11.51
CA ARG A 63 -13.35 -5.29 11.42
C ARG A 63 -12.97 -5.90 10.07
N PHE A 64 -13.76 -6.85 9.56
CA PHE A 64 -13.54 -7.43 8.24
C PHE A 64 -13.62 -6.39 7.12
N LEU A 65 -14.66 -5.54 7.12
CA LEU A 65 -14.83 -4.49 6.11
C LEU A 65 -13.70 -3.46 6.16
N ASN A 66 -13.25 -3.06 7.34
CA ASN A 66 -12.11 -2.16 7.50
C ASN A 66 -10.81 -2.79 6.96
N ALA A 67 -10.57 -4.07 7.23
CA ALA A 67 -9.40 -4.77 6.70
C ALA A 67 -9.45 -4.89 5.17
N GLN A 68 -10.64 -5.15 4.60
CA GLN A 68 -10.84 -5.18 3.16
C GLN A 68 -10.60 -3.82 2.51
N LEU A 69 -11.07 -2.72 3.11
CA LEU A 69 -10.75 -1.36 2.67
C LEU A 69 -9.24 -1.07 2.73
N GLY A 70 -8.56 -1.58 3.77
CA GLY A 70 -7.10 -1.49 3.88
C GLY A 70 -6.38 -2.15 2.70
N ALA A 71 -6.79 -3.37 2.34
CA ALA A 71 -6.22 -4.09 1.20
C ALA A 71 -6.44 -3.36 -0.14
N VAL A 72 -7.64 -2.82 -0.38
CA VAL A 72 -7.95 -2.03 -1.59
C VAL A 72 -7.06 -0.77 -1.67
N ARG A 73 -6.87 -0.08 -0.54
CA ARG A 73 -6.00 1.11 -0.48
C ARG A 73 -4.54 0.74 -0.77
N ALA A 74 -4.03 -0.34 -0.19
CA ALA A 74 -2.67 -0.81 -0.46
C ALA A 74 -2.48 -1.18 -1.94
N GLY A 75 -3.47 -1.83 -2.56
CA GLY A 75 -3.44 -2.15 -3.99
C GLY A 75 -3.41 -0.89 -4.87
N SER A 76 -4.18 0.13 -4.47
CA SER A 76 -4.25 1.41 -5.18
C SER A 76 -2.95 2.23 -5.07
N GLN A 77 -2.28 2.20 -3.90
CA GLN A 77 -0.96 2.83 -3.72
C GLN A 77 0.06 2.19 -4.66
N ARG A 78 0.22 0.86 -4.62
CA ARG A 78 1.15 0.14 -5.50
C ARG A 78 0.95 0.47 -6.99
N MET A 79 -0.30 0.59 -7.46
CA MET A 79 -0.61 0.99 -8.84
C MET A 79 -0.17 2.42 -9.14
N THR A 80 -0.36 3.34 -8.19
CA THR A 80 0.07 4.74 -8.29
C THR A 80 1.60 4.84 -8.33
N ASP A 81 2.30 4.13 -7.45
CA ASP A 81 3.76 4.14 -7.39
C ASP A 81 4.39 3.52 -8.64
N THR A 82 3.76 2.48 -9.19
CA THR A 82 4.15 1.90 -10.47
C THR A 82 3.98 2.89 -11.62
N ALA A 83 2.87 3.64 -11.65
CA ALA A 83 2.64 4.67 -12.65
C ALA A 83 3.65 5.83 -12.52
N ALA A 84 3.97 6.25 -11.30
CA ALA A 84 4.99 7.26 -11.03
C ALA A 84 6.38 6.81 -11.48
N LEU A 85 6.74 5.53 -11.26
CA LEU A 85 7.99 4.96 -11.78
C LEU A 85 8.03 5.00 -13.31
N PHE A 86 6.95 4.58 -13.99
CA PHE A 86 6.89 4.65 -15.46
C PHE A 86 7.02 6.07 -15.98
N GLN A 87 6.37 7.05 -15.31
CA GLN A 87 6.50 8.46 -15.65
C GLN A 87 7.96 8.93 -15.50
N ALA A 88 8.61 8.62 -14.37
CA ALA A 88 10.01 9.00 -14.12
C ALA A 88 11.01 8.33 -15.07
N MET A 89 10.71 7.12 -15.55
CA MET A 89 11.52 6.45 -16.59
C MET A 89 11.31 7.05 -17.98
N GLY A 90 10.16 7.67 -18.25
CA GLY A 90 9.87 8.42 -19.48
C GLY A 90 10.32 9.89 -19.44
N GLU A 91 10.35 10.49 -18.25
CA GLU A 91 10.85 11.83 -17.96
C GLU A 91 12.20 11.75 -17.24
N LEU A 92 13.28 11.68 -18.01
CA LEU A 92 14.62 12.03 -17.48
C LEU A 92 14.58 13.47 -16.94
N PRO A 93 15.15 13.75 -15.75
CA PRO A 93 14.96 15.02 -15.06
C PRO A 93 15.49 16.19 -15.90
N SER A 94 14.67 17.23 -16.04
CA SER A 94 15.13 18.58 -16.34
C SER A 94 16.27 18.87 -15.37
N ALA A 95 17.49 18.94 -15.92
CA ALA A 95 18.71 19.19 -15.17
C ALA A 95 18.47 20.27 -14.11
N GLN A 96 18.77 19.94 -12.85
CA GLN A 96 18.72 20.84 -11.71
C GLN A 96 19.09 22.27 -12.16
N GLN A 97 18.08 23.14 -12.24
CA GLN A 97 18.31 24.56 -12.22
C GLN A 97 18.80 24.86 -10.80
N HIS A 98 20.10 24.73 -10.60
CA HIS A 98 20.80 25.47 -9.58
C HIS A 98 20.48 26.94 -9.83
N VAL A 99 19.49 27.44 -9.10
CA VAL A 99 19.22 28.88 -9.01
C VAL A 99 20.48 29.46 -8.37
N THR A 100 21.38 29.97 -9.20
CA THR A 100 22.50 30.78 -8.76
C THR A 100 21.92 32.11 -8.29
N SER A 101 21.57 32.19 -7.01
CA SER A 101 21.50 33.46 -6.30
C SER A 101 22.93 33.93 -6.01
N LYS A 102 23.43 34.79 -6.90
CA LYS A 102 24.51 35.78 -6.75
C LYS A 102 24.53 36.52 -8.10
N GLU A 103 24.31 37.82 -8.22
CA GLU A 103 24.39 38.98 -7.32
C GLU A 103 23.31 40.00 -7.68
#